data_AF-A0A662RN87-F1
#
_entry.id   AF-A0A662RN87-F1
#
_cell.length_a   1.000
_cell.length_b   1.000
_cell.length_c   1.000
_cell.angle_alpha   90.00
_cell.angle_beta   90.00
_cell.angle_gamma   90.00
#
_symmetry.space_group_name_H-M   'P 1'
#
loop_
_entity.id
_entity.type
_entity.pdbx_description
1 polymer ?
#
loop_
_entity_poly.entity_id
_entity_poly.type
_entity_poly.pdbx_seq_one_letter_code
_entity_poly.pdbx_strand_id
1 'polypeptide(L)'
;EYNPQIDDPRIEKVKILRPQEIPEYVEKGYFDIGITGKDWIAERGADVVEIADLSYSKTAEKNGKVRIVLAVQADSDIRAAEDIKPNSRISTEYPNLTKAFFDELGIPVQIFFSYGATEAKDMMDAIVELTETGETLRKNNWRIIHTIFESSTKLIANKDSWREPGKRREMEEIKTLLSGVIEARDRVLLSMNVAEDKLRDVVSALPAMKKPTIAQLYDSDSTERRYYAVETVVSKKKVNILIPRLKALGAEDIIEIDITKIVK
;
A
#
# COMPACT_ATOMS: atom_id res chain seq x y z
N GLU A 1 -11.36 28.55 3.42
CA GLU A 1 -11.13 27.09 3.28
C GLU A 1 -9.77 26.88 2.65
N TYR A 2 -8.86 26.20 3.35
CA TYR A 2 -7.47 26.03 2.92
C TYR A 2 -7.36 24.74 2.09
N ASN A 3 -7.56 24.84 0.78
CA ASN A 3 -7.21 23.74 -0.11
C ASN A 3 -5.69 23.51 0.00
N PRO A 4 -5.22 22.25 0.06
CA PRO A 4 -3.79 21.98 0.03
C PRO A 4 -3.16 22.52 -1.26
N GLN A 5 -1.93 22.97 -1.17
CA GLN A 5 -1.12 23.40 -2.29
C GLN A 5 0.09 22.49 -2.42
N ILE A 6 0.48 22.20 -3.66
CA ILE A 6 1.71 21.50 -3.99
C ILE A 6 2.47 22.44 -4.92
N ASP A 7 3.71 22.77 -4.55
CA ASP A 7 4.61 23.58 -5.38
C ASP A 7 5.20 22.70 -6.50
N ASP A 8 4.34 22.35 -7.46
CA ASP A 8 4.68 21.59 -8.65
C ASP A 8 3.99 22.26 -9.84
N PRO A 9 4.73 22.70 -10.87
CA PRO A 9 4.17 23.46 -11.98
C PRO A 9 3.13 22.70 -12.81
N ARG A 10 3.06 21.36 -12.65
CA ARG A 10 2.07 20.50 -13.32
C ARG A 10 0.75 20.42 -12.56
N ILE A 11 0.71 20.86 -11.30
CA ILE A 11 -0.46 20.72 -10.42
C ILE A 11 -1.08 22.09 -10.20
N GLU A 12 -2.17 22.38 -10.92
CA GLU A 12 -2.93 23.63 -10.76
C GLU A 12 -3.70 23.66 -9.43
N LYS A 13 -4.28 22.51 -9.03
CA LYS A 13 -5.21 22.44 -7.90
C LYS A 13 -5.21 21.06 -7.25
N VAL A 14 -5.33 21.04 -5.92
CA VAL A 14 -5.51 19.83 -5.12
C VAL A 14 -6.74 19.98 -4.23
N LYS A 15 -7.47 18.87 -4.04
CA LYS A 15 -8.59 18.79 -3.11
C LYS A 15 -8.57 17.49 -2.33
N ILE A 16 -8.83 17.56 -1.04
CA ILE A 16 -9.07 16.38 -0.21
C ILE A 16 -10.56 16.08 -0.27
N LEU A 17 -10.88 14.87 -0.71
CA LEU A 17 -12.24 14.35 -0.87
C LEU A 17 -12.38 13.03 -0.11
N ARG A 18 -13.61 12.58 0.13
CA ARG A 18 -13.80 11.23 0.67
C ARG A 18 -13.40 10.21 -0.41
N PRO A 19 -12.70 9.12 -0.07
CA PRO A 19 -12.23 8.14 -1.05
C PRO A 19 -13.32 7.63 -1.99
N GLN A 20 -14.54 7.42 -1.47
CA GLN A 20 -15.69 6.94 -2.25
C GLN A 20 -16.19 7.93 -3.32
N GLU A 21 -15.82 9.21 -3.25
CA GLU A 21 -16.24 10.25 -4.20
C GLU A 21 -15.21 10.47 -5.31
N ILE A 22 -13.94 10.15 -5.06
CA ILE A 22 -12.82 10.42 -5.97
C ILE A 22 -13.00 9.80 -7.36
N PRO A 23 -13.41 8.51 -7.51
CA PRO A 23 -13.58 7.92 -8.85
C PRO A 23 -14.54 8.72 -9.74
N GLU A 24 -15.67 9.16 -9.17
CA GLU A 24 -16.71 9.90 -9.89
C GLU A 24 -16.22 11.30 -10.34
N TYR A 25 -15.48 12.01 -9.48
CA TYR A 25 -14.94 13.31 -9.83
C TYR A 25 -13.86 13.23 -10.93
N VAL A 26 -13.04 12.18 -10.92
CA VAL A 26 -12.03 11.94 -11.95
C VAL A 26 -12.69 11.51 -13.26
N GLU A 27 -13.65 10.59 -13.22
CA GLU A 27 -14.43 10.16 -14.38
C GLU A 27 -15.12 11.34 -15.08
N LYS A 28 -15.75 12.24 -14.31
CA LYS A 28 -16.43 13.43 -14.83
C LYS A 28 -15.49 14.57 -15.29
N GLY A 29 -14.17 14.40 -15.14
CA GLY A 29 -13.18 15.37 -15.60
C GLY A 29 -13.06 16.62 -14.73
N TYR A 30 -13.57 16.61 -13.49
CA TYR A 30 -13.32 17.70 -12.53
C TYR A 30 -11.87 17.75 -12.06
N PHE A 31 -11.19 16.61 -12.12
CA PHE A 31 -9.76 16.45 -11.86
C PHE A 31 -9.17 15.47 -12.88
N ASP A 32 -7.95 15.73 -13.35
CA ASP A 32 -7.27 14.84 -14.31
C ASP A 32 -6.82 13.53 -13.67
N ILE A 33 -6.41 13.57 -12.38
CA ILE A 33 -5.97 12.42 -11.60
C ILE A 33 -6.58 12.39 -10.20
N GLY A 34 -6.60 11.19 -9.60
CA GLY A 34 -6.98 10.99 -8.20
C GLY A 34 -6.28 9.78 -7.58
N ILE A 35 -6.22 9.76 -6.25
CA ILE A 35 -5.72 8.61 -5.49
C ILE A 35 -6.88 8.06 -4.66
N THR A 36 -7.28 6.82 -4.90
CA THR A 36 -8.41 6.16 -4.21
C THR A 36 -8.19 4.66 -4.10
N GLY A 37 -9.11 3.94 -3.45
CA GLY A 37 -9.07 2.49 -3.35
C GLY A 37 -9.67 1.82 -4.58
N LYS A 38 -9.12 0.66 -4.98
CA LYS A 38 -9.65 -0.16 -6.08
C LYS A 38 -11.09 -0.62 -5.82
N ASP A 39 -11.42 -0.86 -4.55
CA ASP A 39 -12.77 -1.10 -4.07
C ASP A 39 -13.73 0.02 -4.46
N TRP A 40 -13.36 1.28 -4.28
CA TRP A 40 -14.23 2.40 -4.62
C TRP A 40 -14.38 2.59 -6.13
N ILE A 41 -13.34 2.29 -6.92
CA ILE A 41 -13.44 2.27 -8.38
C ILE A 41 -14.49 1.22 -8.81
N ALA A 42 -14.38 0.01 -8.26
CA ALA A 42 -15.27 -1.10 -8.59
C ALA A 42 -16.70 -0.88 -8.07
N GLU A 43 -16.86 -0.41 -6.84
CA GLU A 43 -18.15 -0.08 -6.24
C GLU A 43 -18.90 1.00 -7.02
N ARG A 44 -18.19 2.01 -7.53
CA ARG A 44 -18.79 3.07 -8.34
C ARG A 44 -18.99 2.69 -9.81
N GLY A 45 -18.36 1.61 -10.27
CA GLY A 45 -18.31 1.27 -11.70
C GLY A 45 -17.67 2.38 -12.55
N ALA A 46 -16.74 3.14 -11.97
CA ALA A 46 -16.22 4.36 -12.58
C ALA A 46 -15.31 4.07 -13.77
N ASP A 47 -15.53 4.77 -14.88
CA ASP A 47 -14.78 4.56 -16.12
C ASP A 47 -13.47 5.38 -16.19
N VAL A 48 -12.46 4.93 -15.46
CA VAL A 48 -11.17 5.62 -15.29
C VAL A 48 -9.98 4.77 -15.76
N VAL A 49 -8.83 5.40 -15.99
CA VAL A 49 -7.57 4.71 -16.29
C VAL A 49 -6.81 4.46 -14.99
N GLU A 50 -6.54 3.21 -14.64
CA GLU A 50 -5.62 2.87 -13.55
C GLU A 50 -4.16 3.06 -14.02
N ILE A 51 -3.49 4.12 -13.52
CA ILE A 51 -2.13 4.49 -13.92
C ILE A 51 -1.06 3.71 -13.14
N ALA A 52 -1.31 3.49 -11.85
CA ALA A 52 -0.39 2.81 -10.96
C ALA A 52 -1.09 2.17 -9.75
N ASP A 53 -0.50 1.09 -9.27
CA ASP A 53 -0.79 0.53 -7.96
C ASP A 53 0.16 1.16 -6.94
N LEU A 54 -0.41 1.86 -5.96
CA LEU A 54 0.33 2.53 -4.88
C LEU A 54 0.26 1.74 -3.57
N SER A 55 0.09 0.42 -3.66
CA SER A 55 0.16 -0.48 -2.50
C SER A 55 1.47 -0.32 -1.77
N TYR A 56 1.40 -0.04 -0.48
CA TYR A 56 2.54 -0.14 0.43
C TYR A 56 2.19 -1.09 1.57
N SER A 57 3.12 -1.97 1.90
CA SER A 57 2.96 -2.94 2.99
C SER A 57 3.16 -2.23 4.33
N LYS A 58 2.08 -1.82 5.02
CA LYS A 58 2.18 -1.50 6.46
C LYS A 58 2.54 -2.72 7.30
N THR A 59 2.05 -3.89 6.88
CA THR A 59 2.29 -5.18 7.53
C THR A 59 2.98 -6.09 6.54
N ALA A 60 4.15 -6.61 6.93
CA ALA A 60 5.03 -7.38 6.05
C ALA A 60 4.41 -8.58 5.34
N GLU A 61 3.24 -9.02 5.82
CA GLU A 61 2.60 -10.27 5.48
C GLU A 61 1.55 -10.16 4.36
N LYS A 62 1.07 -8.96 4.00
CA LYS A 62 -0.12 -8.81 3.13
C LYS A 62 0.02 -7.88 1.91
N ASN A 63 1.24 -7.57 1.46
CA ASN A 63 1.49 -6.80 0.23
C ASN A 63 0.67 -5.49 0.09
N GLY A 64 0.27 -4.85 1.19
CA GLY A 64 -0.51 -3.61 1.16
C GLY A 64 -1.96 -3.75 0.67
N LYS A 65 -2.50 -4.96 0.60
CA LYS A 65 -3.88 -5.21 0.18
C LYS A 65 -4.84 -5.25 1.37
N VAL A 66 -5.97 -4.58 1.23
CA VAL A 66 -7.13 -4.68 2.12
C VAL A 66 -8.18 -5.58 1.50
N ARG A 67 -9.05 -6.19 2.31
CA ARG A 67 -10.06 -7.13 1.84
C ARG A 67 -11.43 -6.64 2.21
N ILE A 68 -12.36 -6.67 1.26
CA ILE A 68 -13.78 -6.61 1.55
C ILE A 68 -14.23 -8.04 1.83
N VAL A 69 -14.76 -8.26 3.01
CA VAL A 69 -15.06 -9.60 3.52
C VAL A 69 -16.53 -9.71 3.91
N LEU A 70 -17.09 -10.90 3.68
CA LEU A 70 -18.36 -11.30 4.25
C LEU A 70 -18.10 -11.88 5.64
N ALA A 71 -18.80 -11.38 6.65
CA ALA A 71 -18.72 -11.87 8.01
C ALA A 71 -20.11 -12.06 8.63
N VAL A 72 -20.20 -13.05 9.52
CA VAL A 72 -21.40 -13.37 10.30
C VAL A 72 -21.08 -13.31 11.79
N GLN A 73 -22.09 -13.28 12.66
CA GLN A 73 -21.87 -13.39 14.10
C GLN A 73 -21.10 -14.69 14.41
N ALA A 74 -20.18 -14.64 15.37
CA ALA A 74 -19.25 -15.73 15.61
C ALA A 74 -19.93 -17.05 16.01
N ASP A 75 -21.06 -16.96 16.70
CA ASP A 75 -21.94 -18.04 17.14
C ASP A 75 -22.95 -18.50 16.07
N SER A 76 -23.01 -17.84 14.92
CA SER A 76 -23.84 -18.27 13.79
C SER A 76 -23.39 -19.63 13.24
N ASP A 77 -24.36 -20.47 12.88
CA ASP A 77 -24.14 -21.76 12.23
C ASP A 77 -23.61 -21.65 10.79
N ILE A 78 -23.69 -20.46 10.18
CA ILE A 78 -23.24 -20.19 8.80
C ILE A 78 -21.71 -20.30 8.72
N ARG A 79 -21.19 -21.19 7.86
CA ARG A 79 -19.74 -21.45 7.75
C ARG A 79 -19.14 -20.95 6.44
N ALA A 80 -19.93 -20.93 5.37
CA ALA A 80 -19.52 -20.50 4.04
C ALA A 80 -20.50 -19.45 3.48
N ALA A 81 -20.14 -18.79 2.38
CA ALA A 81 -21.00 -17.78 1.76
C ALA A 81 -22.29 -18.41 1.19
N GLU A 82 -22.19 -19.65 0.73
CA GLU A 82 -23.25 -20.47 0.19
C GLU A 82 -24.30 -20.86 1.25
N ASP A 83 -23.95 -20.79 2.53
CA ASP A 83 -24.86 -21.06 3.64
C ASP A 83 -25.78 -19.87 3.95
N ILE A 84 -25.57 -18.70 3.31
CA ILE A 84 -26.44 -17.53 3.49
C ILE A 84 -27.84 -17.86 2.96
N LYS A 85 -28.86 -17.59 3.78
CA LYS A 85 -30.24 -17.89 3.44
C LYS A 85 -30.80 -16.85 2.46
N PRO A 86 -31.67 -17.26 1.53
CA PRO A 86 -32.45 -16.31 0.75
C PRO A 86 -33.16 -15.29 1.63
N ASN A 87 -33.13 -14.02 1.22
CA ASN A 87 -33.66 -12.85 1.91
C ASN A 87 -32.94 -12.45 3.21
N SER A 88 -31.75 -13.01 3.49
CA SER A 88 -30.90 -12.51 4.58
C SER A 88 -30.58 -11.02 4.40
N ARG A 89 -30.52 -10.31 5.53
CA ARG A 89 -30.23 -8.87 5.63
C ARG A 89 -28.73 -8.67 5.76
N ILE A 90 -28.15 -7.98 4.78
CA ILE A 90 -26.70 -7.75 4.68
C ILE A 90 -26.43 -6.26 4.82
N SER A 91 -25.67 -5.86 5.84
CA SER A 91 -25.22 -4.47 5.97
C SER A 91 -23.86 -4.25 5.34
N THR A 92 -23.71 -3.18 4.56
CA THR A 92 -22.48 -2.90 3.82
C THR A 92 -22.32 -1.43 3.43
N GLU A 93 -21.07 -0.97 3.34
CA GLU A 93 -20.71 0.29 2.67
C GLU A 93 -20.54 0.11 1.14
N TYR A 94 -20.58 -1.13 0.65
CA TYR A 94 -20.31 -1.51 -0.74
C TYR A 94 -21.50 -2.24 -1.38
N PRO A 95 -22.64 -1.55 -1.59
CA PRO A 95 -23.87 -2.19 -2.06
C PRO A 95 -23.73 -2.84 -3.44
N ASN A 96 -22.98 -2.26 -4.38
CA ASN A 96 -22.85 -2.81 -5.74
C ASN A 96 -21.96 -4.05 -5.76
N LEU A 97 -20.83 -4.02 -5.04
CA LEU A 97 -19.95 -5.19 -4.89
C LEU A 97 -20.68 -6.33 -4.16
N THR A 98 -21.41 -6.00 -3.10
CA THR A 98 -22.20 -6.99 -2.35
C THR A 98 -23.28 -7.61 -3.22
N LYS A 99 -24.01 -6.78 -3.98
CA LYS A 99 -25.05 -7.25 -4.91
C LYS A 99 -24.46 -8.17 -5.98
N ALA A 100 -23.37 -7.76 -6.63
CA ALA A 100 -22.72 -8.56 -7.67
C ALA A 100 -22.28 -9.94 -7.14
N PHE A 101 -21.72 -9.99 -5.93
CA PHE A 101 -21.30 -11.24 -5.29
C PHE A 101 -22.47 -12.20 -5.04
N PHE A 102 -23.58 -11.70 -4.49
CA PHE A 102 -24.75 -12.55 -4.21
C PHE A 102 -25.54 -12.92 -5.46
N ASP A 103 -25.57 -12.06 -6.47
CA ASP A 103 -26.12 -12.36 -7.79
C ASP A 103 -25.35 -13.52 -8.47
N GLU A 104 -24.01 -13.54 -8.35
CA GLU A 104 -23.16 -14.64 -8.85
C GLU A 104 -23.44 -15.97 -8.13
N LEU A 105 -23.68 -15.92 -6.81
CA LEU A 105 -24.07 -17.10 -6.03
C LEU A 105 -25.53 -17.55 -6.27
N GLY A 106 -26.36 -16.72 -6.92
CA GLY A 106 -27.78 -16.99 -7.09
C GLY A 106 -28.59 -16.92 -5.79
N ILE A 107 -28.08 -16.22 -4.76
CA ILE A 107 -28.73 -16.09 -3.45
C ILE A 107 -29.33 -14.68 -3.34
N PRO A 108 -30.67 -14.52 -3.44
CA PRO A 108 -31.27 -13.20 -3.28
C PRO A 108 -31.12 -12.73 -1.83
N VAL A 109 -30.62 -11.51 -1.61
CA VAL A 109 -30.41 -10.92 -0.28
C VAL A 109 -31.00 -9.50 -0.19
N GLN A 110 -31.22 -9.01 1.03
CA GLN A 110 -31.63 -7.63 1.28
C GLN A 110 -30.42 -6.79 1.70
N ILE A 111 -30.01 -5.83 0.86
CA ILE A 111 -28.83 -5.01 1.12
C ILE A 111 -29.23 -3.71 1.85
N PHE A 112 -28.59 -3.47 2.99
CA PHE A 112 -28.75 -2.26 3.80
C PHE A 112 -27.46 -1.44 3.74
N PHE A 113 -27.55 -0.26 3.14
CA PHE A 113 -26.42 0.65 3.08
C PHE A 113 -26.03 1.14 4.48
N SER A 114 -24.75 1.00 4.83
CA SER A 114 -24.16 1.52 6.06
C SER A 114 -23.33 2.75 5.75
N TYR A 115 -23.36 3.72 6.67
CA TYR A 115 -22.45 4.87 6.67
C TYR A 115 -21.21 4.62 7.57
N GLY A 116 -20.92 3.36 7.90
CA GLY A 116 -19.85 2.97 8.81
C GLY A 116 -20.24 2.93 10.30
N ALA A 117 -21.51 3.16 10.64
CA ALA A 117 -21.98 3.08 12.03
C ALA A 117 -22.10 1.63 12.49
N THR A 118 -21.45 1.30 13.62
CA THR A 118 -21.44 -0.06 14.22
C THR A 118 -22.77 -0.46 14.84
N GLU A 119 -23.56 0.51 15.31
CA GLU A 119 -24.74 0.27 16.17
C GLU A 119 -25.90 -0.46 15.47
N ALA A 120 -25.99 -0.39 14.13
CA ALA A 120 -27.06 -1.04 13.36
C ALA A 120 -26.71 -2.46 12.88
N LYS A 121 -25.46 -2.91 13.08
CA LYS A 121 -24.95 -4.18 12.52
C LYS A 121 -25.49 -5.41 13.23
N ASP A 122 -25.80 -5.30 14.52
CA ASP A 122 -26.27 -6.43 15.34
C ASP A 122 -27.69 -6.88 14.98
N MET A 123 -28.41 -6.06 14.20
CA MET A 123 -29.73 -6.41 13.66
C MET A 123 -29.66 -7.15 12.31
N MET A 124 -28.45 -7.37 11.77
CA MET A 124 -28.24 -7.91 10.42
C MET A 124 -27.79 -9.37 10.49
N ASP A 125 -28.11 -10.14 9.45
CA ASP A 125 -27.77 -11.57 9.41
C ASP A 125 -26.30 -11.78 8.99
N ALA A 126 -25.76 -10.87 8.18
CA ALA A 126 -24.34 -10.78 7.86
C ALA A 126 -23.93 -9.32 7.56
N ILE A 127 -22.62 -9.09 7.52
CA ILE A 127 -22.02 -7.81 7.12
C ILE A 127 -20.99 -8.01 6.02
N VAL A 128 -20.88 -7.01 5.14
CA VAL A 128 -19.80 -6.91 4.15
C VAL A 128 -19.00 -5.65 4.44
N GLU A 129 -17.75 -5.84 4.86
CA GLU A 129 -16.91 -4.76 5.39
C GLU A 129 -15.46 -4.87 4.93
N LEU A 130 -14.78 -3.72 4.89
CA LEU A 130 -13.35 -3.66 4.63
C LEU A 130 -12.55 -4.05 5.88
N THR A 131 -11.52 -4.88 5.72
CA THR A 131 -10.62 -5.26 6.80
C THR A 131 -9.19 -5.55 6.30
N GLU A 132 -8.20 -5.21 7.12
CA GLU A 132 -6.79 -5.57 6.90
C GLU A 132 -6.49 -6.94 7.53
N THR A 133 -6.56 -7.03 8.85
CA THR A 133 -6.21 -8.23 9.64
C THR A 133 -7.44 -9.06 10.02
N GLY A 134 -8.63 -8.45 10.09
CA GLY A 134 -9.83 -9.06 10.67
C GLY A 134 -9.92 -8.91 12.19
N GLU A 135 -8.96 -8.26 12.85
CA GLU A 135 -8.94 -8.12 14.32
C GLU A 135 -10.14 -7.33 14.86
N THR A 136 -10.50 -6.22 14.20
CA THR A 136 -11.67 -5.42 14.61
C THR A 136 -12.96 -6.21 14.51
N LEU A 137 -13.12 -7.03 13.46
CA LEU A 137 -14.29 -7.89 13.30
C LEU A 137 -14.37 -8.91 14.44
N ARG A 138 -13.26 -9.60 14.72
CA ARG A 138 -13.18 -10.58 15.82
C ARG A 138 -13.46 -9.97 17.19
N LYS A 139 -12.94 -8.77 17.47
CA LYS A 139 -13.18 -8.03 18.73
C LYS A 139 -14.67 -7.69 18.92
N ASN A 140 -15.40 -7.50 17.82
CA ASN A 140 -16.83 -7.23 17.84
C ASN A 140 -17.68 -8.49 17.59
N ASN A 141 -17.14 -9.67 17.88
CA ASN A 141 -17.85 -10.96 17.75
C ASN A 141 -18.30 -11.31 16.31
N TRP A 142 -17.60 -10.82 15.29
CA TRP A 142 -17.80 -11.19 13.89
C TRP A 142 -16.73 -12.16 13.40
N ARG A 143 -17.17 -13.17 12.64
CA ARG A 143 -16.34 -14.19 12.01
C ARG A 143 -16.41 -14.04 10.49
N ILE A 144 -15.25 -13.81 9.88
CA ILE A 144 -15.10 -13.78 8.43
C ILE A 144 -15.36 -15.18 7.86
N ILE A 145 -16.24 -15.27 6.86
CA ILE A 145 -16.57 -16.51 6.14
C ILE A 145 -16.14 -16.47 4.67
N HIS A 146 -15.97 -15.28 4.10
CA HIS A 146 -15.53 -15.15 2.71
C HIS A 146 -14.80 -13.83 2.44
N THR A 147 -13.95 -13.79 1.40
CA THR A 147 -13.37 -12.55 0.87
C THR A 147 -14.04 -12.25 -0.46
N ILE A 148 -14.78 -11.15 -0.53
CA ILE A 148 -15.54 -10.73 -1.73
C ILE A 148 -14.62 -10.00 -2.71
N PHE A 149 -13.72 -9.16 -2.20
CA PHE A 149 -12.88 -8.32 -3.05
C PHE A 149 -11.54 -8.02 -2.38
N GLU A 150 -10.45 -8.00 -3.15
CA GLU A 150 -9.15 -7.47 -2.72
C GLU A 150 -8.94 -6.07 -3.29
N SER A 151 -8.67 -5.10 -2.42
CA SER A 151 -8.42 -3.71 -2.79
C SER A 151 -6.99 -3.28 -2.49
N SER A 152 -6.51 -2.33 -3.29
CA SER A 152 -5.27 -1.60 -3.12
C SER A 152 -5.49 -0.13 -3.42
N THR A 153 -4.58 0.73 -2.94
CA THR A 153 -4.56 2.14 -3.35
C THR A 153 -4.13 2.25 -4.81
N LYS A 154 -4.90 3.00 -5.60
CA LYS A 154 -4.68 3.25 -7.02
C LYS A 154 -4.46 4.74 -7.27
N LEU A 155 -3.54 5.03 -8.19
CA LEU A 155 -3.52 6.30 -8.92
C LEU A 155 -4.38 6.12 -10.17
N ILE A 156 -5.42 6.92 -10.31
CA ILE A 156 -6.34 6.89 -11.45
C ILE A 156 -6.28 8.19 -12.26
N ALA A 157 -6.61 8.12 -13.54
CA ALA A 157 -6.78 9.26 -14.43
C ALA A 157 -8.12 9.28 -15.14
N ASN A 158 -8.57 10.48 -15.48
CA ASN A 158 -9.62 10.70 -16.45
C ASN A 158 -9.19 10.18 -17.83
N LYS A 159 -10.08 9.53 -18.57
CA LYS A 159 -9.77 8.94 -19.88
C LYS A 159 -9.40 9.96 -20.95
N ASP A 160 -10.07 11.11 -20.98
CA ASP A 160 -9.81 12.15 -21.98
C ASP A 160 -8.50 12.87 -21.67
N SER A 161 -8.26 13.20 -20.40
CA SER A 161 -6.96 13.73 -19.96
C SER A 161 -5.82 12.76 -20.25
N TRP A 162 -6.04 11.45 -20.08
CA TRP A 162 -5.02 10.44 -20.38
C TRP A 162 -4.72 10.28 -21.87
N ARG A 163 -5.67 10.62 -22.75
CA ARG A 163 -5.46 10.60 -24.21
C ARG A 163 -4.67 11.81 -24.70
N GLU A 164 -4.69 12.91 -23.97
CA GLU A 164 -3.91 14.10 -24.29
C GLU A 164 -2.41 13.85 -24.00
N PRO A 165 -1.52 13.89 -25.00
CA PRO A 165 -0.11 13.51 -24.82
C PRO A 165 0.64 14.35 -23.78
N GLY A 166 0.34 15.65 -23.69
CA GLY A 166 0.97 16.57 -22.72
C GLY A 166 0.62 16.18 -21.29
N LYS A 167 -0.68 16.13 -20.97
CA LYS A 167 -1.16 15.70 -19.65
C LYS A 167 -0.73 14.29 -19.30
N ARG A 168 -0.79 13.34 -20.25
CA ARG A 168 -0.33 11.97 -20.02
C ARG A 168 1.11 11.92 -19.56
N ARG A 169 2.00 12.65 -20.22
CA ARG A 169 3.41 12.73 -19.81
C ARG A 169 3.53 13.26 -18.38
N GLU A 170 2.85 14.36 -18.04
CA GLU A 170 2.90 14.94 -16.70
C GLU A 170 2.38 13.95 -15.63
N MET A 171 1.30 13.23 -15.92
CA MET A 171 0.77 12.16 -15.06
C MET A 171 1.76 11.00 -14.88
N GLU A 172 2.46 10.59 -15.93
CA GLU A 172 3.49 9.55 -15.88
C GLU A 172 4.73 10.00 -15.07
N GLU A 173 5.10 11.28 -15.13
CA GLU A 173 6.16 11.83 -14.29
C GLU A 173 5.74 11.90 -12.81
N ILE A 174 4.50 12.32 -12.50
CA ILE A 174 3.94 12.27 -11.13
C ILE A 174 3.91 10.83 -10.61
N LYS A 175 3.42 9.88 -11.43
CA LYS A 175 3.46 8.44 -11.13
C LYS A 175 4.86 7.99 -10.74
N THR A 176 5.88 8.40 -11.50
CA THR A 176 7.28 8.02 -11.25
C THR A 176 7.73 8.48 -9.86
N LEU A 177 7.40 9.73 -9.49
CA LEU A 177 7.74 10.28 -8.19
C LEU A 177 7.02 9.56 -7.04
N LEU A 178 5.72 9.31 -7.18
CA LEU A 178 4.92 8.57 -6.19
C LEU A 178 5.43 7.14 -6.03
N SER A 179 5.66 6.43 -7.13
CA SER A 179 6.18 5.06 -7.11
C SER A 179 7.54 4.98 -6.43
N GLY A 180 8.40 5.98 -6.66
CA GLY A 180 9.70 6.04 -6.00
C GLY A 180 9.63 6.26 -4.48
N VAL A 181 8.63 7.00 -4.00
CA VAL A 181 8.37 7.13 -2.54
C VAL A 181 7.89 5.80 -1.97
N ILE A 182 7.01 5.08 -2.67
CA ILE A 182 6.53 3.76 -2.26
C ILE A 182 7.68 2.75 -2.17
N GLU A 183 8.57 2.68 -3.16
CA GLU A 183 9.74 1.80 -3.13
C GLU A 183 10.70 2.16 -1.98
N ALA A 184 10.88 3.45 -1.69
CA ALA A 184 11.79 3.91 -0.64
C ALA A 184 11.29 3.59 0.78
N ARG A 185 9.97 3.51 0.98
CA ARG A 185 9.35 3.38 2.31
C ARG A 185 9.87 2.22 3.15
N ASP A 186 10.19 1.09 2.50
CA ASP A 186 10.68 -0.14 3.13
C ASP A 186 12.21 -0.32 3.00
N ARG A 187 12.93 0.76 2.71
CA ARG A 187 14.37 0.77 2.46
C ARG A 187 15.09 1.79 3.33
N VAL A 188 16.34 1.48 3.67
CA VAL A 188 17.29 2.41 4.28
C VAL A 188 18.63 2.26 3.59
N LEU A 189 19.39 3.35 3.62
CA LEU A 189 20.80 3.32 3.27
C LEU A 189 21.58 2.97 4.54
N LEU A 190 22.39 1.93 4.47
CA LEU A 190 23.44 1.68 5.46
C LEU A 190 24.74 2.22 4.90
N SER A 191 25.42 3.05 5.68
CA SER A 191 26.80 3.50 5.43
C SER A 191 27.67 3.01 6.59
N MET A 192 28.86 2.50 6.31
CA MET A 192 29.76 1.95 7.32
C MET A 192 31.21 2.05 6.90
N ASN A 193 32.11 2.08 7.87
CA ASN A 193 33.54 2.00 7.67
C ASN A 193 34.00 0.55 7.77
N VAL A 194 34.89 0.12 6.86
CA VAL A 194 35.39 -1.25 6.82
C VAL A 194 36.88 -1.26 6.50
N ALA A 195 37.68 -1.93 7.34
CA ALA A 195 39.09 -2.16 7.06
C ALA A 195 39.28 -3.07 5.83
N GLU A 196 40.35 -2.86 5.06
CA GLU A 196 40.62 -3.59 3.82
C GLU A 196 40.58 -5.12 3.99
N ASP A 197 41.14 -5.63 5.09
CA ASP A 197 41.21 -7.07 5.37
C ASP A 197 39.84 -7.69 5.71
N LYS A 198 38.85 -6.86 6.07
CA LYS A 198 37.47 -7.28 6.41
C LYS A 198 36.47 -7.01 5.29
N LEU A 199 36.86 -6.24 4.27
CA LEU A 199 35.97 -5.80 3.20
C LEU A 199 35.25 -6.96 2.51
N ARG A 200 35.97 -8.05 2.21
CA ARG A 200 35.40 -9.23 1.54
C ARG A 200 34.29 -9.90 2.37
N ASP A 201 34.51 -10.05 3.66
CA ASP A 201 33.58 -10.73 4.57
C ASP A 201 32.32 -9.90 4.78
N VAL A 202 32.49 -8.59 4.98
CA VAL A 202 31.39 -7.63 5.12
C VAL A 202 30.54 -7.58 3.84
N VAL A 203 31.17 -7.39 2.67
CA VAL A 203 30.45 -7.34 1.39
C VAL A 203 29.70 -8.65 1.10
N SER A 204 30.25 -9.79 1.49
CA SER A 204 29.60 -11.10 1.31
C SER A 204 28.36 -11.29 2.21
N ALA A 205 28.25 -10.54 3.32
CA ALA A 205 27.09 -10.56 4.21
C ALA A 205 25.96 -9.61 3.78
N LEU A 206 26.24 -8.66 2.88
CA LEU A 206 25.25 -7.70 2.40
C LEU A 206 24.24 -8.37 1.43
N PRO A 207 22.96 -7.96 1.46
CA PRO A 207 21.94 -8.50 0.57
C PRO A 207 22.21 -8.14 -0.91
N ALA A 208 22.04 -9.11 -1.80
CA ALA A 208 22.47 -9.09 -3.20
C ALA A 208 21.76 -8.11 -4.16
N MET A 209 20.91 -7.18 -3.69
CA MET A 209 20.04 -6.42 -4.60
C MET A 209 20.78 -5.43 -5.51
N LYS A 210 21.96 -4.92 -5.11
CA LYS A 210 22.95 -4.21 -5.94
C LYS A 210 24.36 -4.38 -5.35
N LYS A 211 25.41 -4.22 -6.15
CA LYS A 211 26.79 -4.13 -5.63
C LYS A 211 26.88 -2.91 -4.70
N PRO A 212 27.44 -3.02 -3.48
CA PRO A 212 27.60 -1.87 -2.61
C PRO A 212 28.55 -0.84 -3.26
N THR A 213 28.33 0.43 -2.96
CA THR A 213 29.32 1.47 -3.27
C THR A 213 30.49 1.29 -2.30
N ILE A 214 31.71 1.32 -2.83
CA ILE A 214 32.94 1.20 -2.04
C ILE A 214 33.81 2.40 -2.40
N ALA A 215 34.08 3.28 -1.43
CA ALA A 215 34.93 4.45 -1.59
C ALA A 215 36.06 4.41 -0.56
N GLN A 216 37.28 4.68 -0.98
CA GLN A 216 38.42 4.74 -0.06
C GLN A 216 38.35 6.01 0.78
N LEU A 217 38.57 5.90 2.09
CA LEU A 217 38.61 7.06 2.99
C LEU A 217 39.93 7.83 2.85
N TYR A 218 39.87 9.15 3.04
CA TYR A 218 41.04 10.04 3.03
C TYR A 218 41.85 9.82 4.31
N ASP A 219 43.18 9.78 4.17
CA ASP A 219 44.15 9.62 5.26
C ASP A 219 43.97 8.34 6.09
N SER A 220 44.37 7.21 5.52
CA SER A 220 44.95 6.16 6.36
C SER A 220 46.40 6.58 6.53
N ASP A 221 46.71 7.20 7.67
CA ASP A 221 48.07 7.60 8.06
C ASP A 221 49.08 6.57 7.59
N SER A 222 50.23 7.01 7.11
CA SER A 222 51.30 6.24 6.44
C SER A 222 51.87 5.00 7.17
N THR A 223 51.23 4.54 8.25
CA THR A 223 51.50 3.31 9.01
C THR A 223 50.24 2.54 9.49
N GLU A 224 49.03 3.01 9.16
CA GLU A 224 47.76 2.46 9.68
C GLU A 224 46.87 1.89 8.54
N ARG A 225 46.03 0.91 8.87
CA ARG A 225 45.28 0.09 7.90
C ARG A 225 44.42 0.94 6.96
N ARG A 226 44.29 0.50 5.70
CA ARG A 226 43.38 1.14 4.73
C ARG A 226 41.91 0.88 5.12
N TYR A 227 41.09 1.93 5.05
CA TYR A 227 39.66 1.87 5.30
C TYR A 227 38.84 2.29 4.08
N TYR A 228 37.64 1.71 3.99
CA TYR A 228 36.66 1.97 2.95
C TYR A 228 35.30 2.33 3.57
N ALA A 229 34.65 3.34 3.01
CA ALA A 229 33.23 3.55 3.16
C ALA A 229 32.49 2.54 2.29
N VAL A 230 31.60 1.76 2.89
CA VAL A 230 30.72 0.80 2.22
C VAL A 230 29.27 1.25 2.38
N GLU A 231 28.60 1.50 1.26
CA GLU A 231 27.21 1.95 1.26
C GLU A 231 26.32 0.95 0.53
N THR A 232 25.17 0.65 1.12
CA THR A 232 24.18 -0.25 0.50
C THR A 232 22.75 0.07 0.90
N VAL A 233 21.82 -0.16 -0.02
CA VAL A 233 20.39 -0.04 0.24
C VAL A 233 19.84 -1.40 0.67
N VAL A 234 19.28 -1.46 1.86
CA VAL A 234 18.75 -2.70 2.44
C VAL A 234 17.28 -2.55 2.83
N SER A 235 16.61 -3.66 3.06
CA SER A 235 15.24 -3.64 3.60
C SER A 235 15.26 -3.32 5.09
N LYS A 236 14.43 -2.36 5.52
CA LYS A 236 14.23 -1.99 6.94
C LYS A 236 14.01 -3.20 7.85
N LYS A 237 13.24 -4.19 7.37
CA LYS A 237 12.89 -5.41 8.13
C LYS A 237 14.08 -6.30 8.47
N LYS A 238 15.20 -6.17 7.76
CA LYS A 238 16.42 -6.98 7.97
C LYS A 238 17.49 -6.26 8.78
N VAL A 239 17.32 -4.96 9.03
CA VAL A 239 18.36 -4.10 9.61
C VAL A 239 18.75 -4.55 11.03
N ASN A 240 17.77 -4.89 11.86
CA ASN A 240 17.98 -5.34 13.24
C ASN A 240 18.84 -6.61 13.36
N ILE A 241 18.84 -7.47 12.35
CA ILE A 241 19.67 -8.69 12.28
C ILE A 241 20.98 -8.40 11.54
N LEU A 242 20.93 -7.54 10.52
CA LEU A 242 22.07 -7.26 9.65
C LEU A 242 23.14 -6.41 10.36
N ILE A 243 22.77 -5.34 11.07
CA ILE A 243 23.74 -4.45 11.74
C ILE A 243 24.63 -5.21 12.75
N PRO A 244 24.10 -6.02 13.68
CA PRO A 244 24.93 -6.80 14.60
C PRO A 244 25.87 -7.79 13.87
N ARG A 245 25.39 -8.42 12.80
CA ARG A 245 26.20 -9.32 11.97
C ARG A 245 27.34 -8.59 11.28
N LEU A 246 27.08 -7.43 10.68
CA LEU A 246 28.12 -6.62 10.03
C LEU A 246 29.17 -6.15 11.05
N LYS A 247 28.73 -5.72 12.23
CA LYS A 247 29.63 -5.36 13.34
C LYS A 247 30.54 -6.51 13.76
N ALA A 248 30.00 -7.73 13.88
CA ALA A 248 30.79 -8.91 14.20
C ALA A 248 31.82 -9.28 13.10
N LEU A 249 31.56 -8.90 11.85
CA LEU A 249 32.47 -9.09 10.71
C LEU A 249 33.52 -7.97 10.58
N GLY A 250 33.48 -6.94 11.44
CA GLY A 250 34.45 -5.85 11.45
C GLY A 250 34.00 -4.56 10.76
N ALA A 251 32.69 -4.38 10.52
CA ALA A 251 32.16 -3.08 10.14
C ALA A 251 32.09 -2.14 11.35
N GLU A 252 32.52 -0.90 11.16
CA GLU A 252 32.60 0.17 12.15
C GLU A 252 31.70 1.35 11.73
N ASP A 253 31.33 2.20 12.69
CA ASP A 253 30.54 3.42 12.47
C ASP A 253 29.32 3.24 11.55
N ILE A 254 28.53 2.19 11.77
CA ILE A 254 27.37 1.88 10.94
C ILE A 254 26.27 2.93 11.17
N ILE A 255 25.93 3.66 10.11
CA ILE A 255 24.86 4.66 10.07
C ILE A 255 23.69 4.12 9.26
N GLU A 256 22.48 4.26 9.82
CA GLU A 256 21.22 4.00 9.13
C GLU A 256 20.58 5.34 8.73
N ILE A 257 20.34 5.53 7.42
CA ILE A 257 19.76 6.75 6.86
C ILE A 257 18.45 6.40 6.13
N ASP A 258 17.38 7.12 6.48
CA ASP A 258 16.10 7.00 5.79
C ASP A 258 16.19 7.49 4.34
N ILE A 259 15.63 6.70 3.42
CA ILE A 259 15.54 7.07 2.01
C ILE A 259 14.14 7.63 1.75
N THR A 260 14.06 8.85 1.21
CA THR A 260 12.78 9.50 0.90
C THR A 260 12.19 9.06 -0.43
N LYS A 261 13.03 8.72 -1.41
CA LYS A 261 12.61 8.34 -2.77
C LYS A 261 13.68 7.51 -3.48
N ILE A 262 13.25 6.46 -4.20
CA ILE A 262 14.10 5.63 -5.07
C ILE A 262 13.47 5.61 -6.47
N VAL A 263 14.09 6.29 -7.43
CA VAL A 263 13.67 6.24 -8.85
C VAL A 263 14.52 5.18 -9.56
N LYS A 264 13.88 4.31 -10.34
CA LYS A 264 14.53 3.27 -11.15
C LYS A 264 14.51 3.65 -12.61
#